data_AF-A0A946E092-F1
#
_entry.id   AF-A0A946E092-F1
#
_cell.length_a   1.000
_cell.length_b   1.000
_cell.length_c   1.000
_cell.angle_alpha   90.00
_cell.angle_beta   90.00
_cell.angle_gamma   90.00
#
_symmetry.space_group_name_H-M   'P 1'
#
loop_
_entity.id
_entity.type
_entity.pdbx_description
1 polymer ?
#
loop_
_entity_poly.entity_id
_entity_poly.type
_entity_poly.pdbx_seq_one_letter_code
_entity_poly.pdbx_strand_id
1 'polypeptide(L)' 'DIIKRAMIRVPGALEDAGLTSARMLLQVHDELLFEVPEAQAEATAACVKQVMEGAAHLSVPLTVETGSGLNWNEAH' A
#
# COMPACT_ATOMS: atom_id res chain seq x y z
N ASP A 1 -2.69 -12.64 9.44
CA ASP A 1 -1.45 -13.01 8.71
C ASP A 1 -1.27 -12.32 7.37
N ILE A 2 -2.30 -12.27 6.52
CA ILE A 2 -2.20 -11.66 5.17
C ILE A 2 -1.67 -10.23 5.23
N ILE A 3 -2.29 -9.36 6.03
CA ILE A 3 -1.86 -7.96 6.17
C ILE A 3 -0.41 -7.83 6.65
N LYS A 4 0.02 -8.66 7.61
CA LYS A 4 1.40 -8.66 8.10
C LYS A 4 2.40 -9.07 7.02
N ARG A 5 2.04 -10.02 6.14
CA ARG A 5 2.86 -10.39 4.99
C ARG A 5 2.98 -9.24 4.00
N ALA A 6 1.90 -8.51 3.73
CA ALA A 6 1.95 -7.32 2.91
C ALA A 6 2.88 -6.27 3.53
N MET A 7 2.71 -5.95 4.82
CA MET A 7 3.53 -4.96 5.53
C MET A 7 5.03 -5.27 5.48
N ILE A 8 5.43 -6.55 5.55
CA ILE A 8 6.83 -6.97 5.46
C ILE A 8 7.39 -6.81 4.03
N ARG A 9 6.56 -7.01 3.01
CA ARG A 9 6.97 -6.97 1.59
C ARG A 9 6.97 -5.57 1.00
N VAL A 10 6.09 -4.69 1.47
CA VAL A 10 5.93 -3.33 0.94
C VAL A 10 7.23 -2.53 0.94
N PRO A 11 8.02 -2.46 2.05
CA PRO A 11 9.25 -1.66 2.07
C PRO A 11 10.25 -2.04 0.96
N GLY A 12 10.49 -3.34 0.75
CA GLY A 12 11.39 -3.81 -0.32
C GLY A 12 10.84 -3.48 -1.72
N ALA A 13 9.54 -3.64 -1.93
CA ALA A 13 8.92 -3.28 -3.21
C ALA A 13 8.98 -1.78 -3.51
N LEU A 14 8.85 -0.92 -2.49
CA LEU A 14 9.02 0.53 -2.63
C LEU A 14 10.47 0.89 -2.95
N GLU A 15 11.44 0.22 -2.33
CA GLU A 15 12.87 0.41 -2.61
C GLU A 15 13.22 -0.01 -4.04
N ASP A 16 12.78 -1.19 -4.48
CA ASP A 16 12.98 -1.70 -5.85
C ASP A 16 12.36 -0.78 -6.91
N ALA A 17 11.26 -0.11 -6.58
CA ALA A 17 10.58 0.85 -7.45
C ALA A 17 11.15 2.28 -7.39
N GLY A 18 12.15 2.55 -6.54
CA GLY A 18 12.69 3.90 -6.33
C GLY A 18 11.74 4.86 -5.61
N LEU A 19 10.73 4.36 -4.90
CA LEU A 19 9.70 5.10 -4.19
C LEU A 19 10.03 5.28 -2.70
N THR A 20 11.29 5.54 -2.38
CA THR A 20 11.81 5.58 -1.00
C THR A 20 11.27 6.75 -0.17
N SER A 21 10.59 7.71 -0.79
CA SER A 21 9.92 8.82 -0.10
C SER A 21 8.57 8.45 0.48
N ALA A 22 8.01 7.29 0.10
CA ALA A 22 6.76 6.78 0.66
C ALA A 22 6.96 6.24 2.08
N ARG A 23 6.11 6.66 3.02
CA ARG A 23 6.18 6.23 4.42
C ARG A 23 4.87 5.59 4.85
N MET A 24 4.91 4.32 5.22
CA MET A 24 3.78 3.65 5.87
C MET A 24 3.63 4.20 7.28
N LEU A 25 2.52 4.88 7.57
CA LEU A 25 2.28 5.54 8.84
C LEU A 25 1.50 4.67 9.81
N LEU A 26 0.39 4.09 9.34
CA LEU A 26 -0.57 3.40 10.19
C LEU A 26 -1.09 2.14 9.49
N GLN A 27 -1.51 1.20 10.33
CA GLN A 27 -2.30 0.05 9.94
C GLN A 27 -3.55 0.04 10.81
N VAL A 28 -4.75 0.05 10.19
CA VAL A 28 -6.03 -0.03 10.89
C VAL A 28 -6.94 -1.02 10.17
N HIS A 29 -7.46 -2.00 10.88
CA HIS A 29 -8.24 -3.12 10.32
C HIS A 29 -7.48 -3.87 9.21
N ASP A 30 -7.78 -3.58 7.95
CA ASP A 30 -7.21 -4.12 6.72
C ASP A 30 -6.57 -3.04 5.83
N GLU A 31 -6.53 -1.79 6.31
CA GLU A 31 -5.99 -0.62 5.63
C GLU A 31 -4.52 -0.37 6.01
N LEU A 32 -3.73 0.10 5.04
CA LEU A 32 -2.39 0.65 5.21
C LEU A 32 -2.39 2.11 4.75
N LEU A 33 -2.11 3.04 5.67
CA LEU A 33 -2.04 4.47 5.37
C LEU A 33 -0.61 4.88 5.07
N PHE A 34 -0.41 5.65 4.00
CA PHE A 34 0.88 6.16 3.58
C PHE A 34 0.90 7.68 3.50
N GLU A 35 2.04 8.27 3.83
CA GLU A 35 2.40 9.64 3.47
C GLU A 35 3.40 9.58 2.32
N VAL A 36 3.10 10.29 1.23
CA VAL A 36 3.83 10.22 -0.04
C VAL A 36 3.89 11.60 -0.68
N PRO A 37 4.98 11.95 -1.41
CA PRO A 37 4.96 13.11 -2.28
C PRO A 37 3.87 12.96 -3.36
N GLU A 38 3.15 14.04 -3.66
CA GLU A 38 2.05 14.03 -4.64
C GLU A 38 2.47 13.43 -6.00
N ALA A 39 3.67 13.81 -6.49
CA ALA A 39 4.23 13.30 -7.74
C ALA A 39 4.50 11.79 -7.75
N GLN A 40 4.50 11.12 -6.59
CA GLN A 40 4.73 9.68 -6.42
C GLN A 40 3.48 8.93 -5.94
N ALA A 41 2.35 9.63 -5.72
CA ALA A 41 1.16 9.04 -5.11
C ALA A 41 0.60 7.87 -5.95
N GLU A 42 0.40 8.08 -7.25
CA GLU A 42 -0.13 7.05 -8.15
C GLU A 42 0.79 5.83 -8.26
N ALA A 43 2.09 6.06 -8.43
CA ALA A 43 3.09 4.99 -8.51
C ALA A 43 3.19 4.19 -7.20
N THR A 44 3.11 4.89 -6.06
CA THR A 44 3.11 4.24 -4.74
C THR A 44 1.85 3.41 -4.53
N ALA A 45 0.68 3.96 -4.87
CA ALA A 45 -0.59 3.24 -4.77
C ALA A 45 -0.59 1.96 -5.61
N ALA A 46 -0.11 2.04 -6.86
CA ALA A 46 0.00 0.88 -7.74
C ALA A 46 0.95 -0.20 -7.18
N CYS A 47 2.13 0.21 -6.70
CA CYS A 47 3.11 -0.69 -6.11
C CYS A 47 2.54 -1.40 -4.87
N VAL A 48 1.99 -0.64 -3.93
CA VAL A 48 1.42 -1.18 -2.69
C VAL A 48 0.23 -2.10 -2.97
N LYS A 49 -0.66 -1.69 -3.90
CA LYS A 49 -1.79 -2.52 -4.33
C LYS A 49 -1.34 -3.88 -4.82
N GLN A 50 -0.36 -3.92 -5.73
CA GLN A 50 0.19 -5.18 -6.26
C GLN A 50 0.75 -6.07 -5.14
N VAL A 51 1.47 -5.48 -4.17
CA VAL A 51 2.03 -6.23 -3.04
C VAL A 51 0.95 -6.78 -2.12
N MET A 52 -0.09 -5.99 -1.83
CA MET A 52 -1.19 -6.38 -0.95
C MET A 52 -2.06 -7.47 -1.58
N GLU A 53 -2.45 -7.34 -2.85
CA GLU A 53 -3.21 -8.37 -3.58
C GLU A 53 -2.41 -9.68 -3.72
N GLY A 54 -1.08 -9.58 -3.85
CA GLY A 54 -0.16 -10.74 -3.87
C GLY A 54 0.24 -11.29 -2.50
N ALA A 55 -0.31 -10.78 -1.39
CA ALA A 55 0.13 -11.15 -0.04
C ALA A 55 -0.21 -12.61 0.34
N ALA A 56 -1.22 -13.20 -0.30
CA ALA A 56 -1.64 -14.58 -0.09
C ALA A 56 -2.25 -15.19 -1.36
N HIS A 57 -2.18 -16.51 -1.48
CA HIS A 57 -2.90 -17.25 -2.50
C HIS A 57 -4.18 -17.82 -1.90
N LEU A 58 -5.32 -17.43 -2.46
CA LEU A 58 -6.66 -17.79 -2.01
C LEU A 58 -7.46 -18.31 -3.20
N SER A 59 -8.49 -19.13 -2.95
CA SER A 59 -9.39 -19.62 -4.00
C SER A 59 -10.22 -18.51 -4.64
N VAL A 60 -10.44 -17.41 -3.92
CA VAL A 60 -11.05 -16.18 -4.41
C VAL A 60 -9.97 -15.09 -4.41
N PRO A 61 -9.82 -14.30 -5.49
CA PRO A 61 -8.81 -13.25 -5.57
C PRO A 61 -8.97 -12.22 -4.44
N LEU A 62 -7.85 -11.84 -3.83
CA LEU A 62 -7.78 -10.70 -2.93
C LEU A 62 -7.69 -9.43 -3.77
N THR A 63 -8.62 -8.50 -3.56
CA THR A 63 -8.65 -7.19 -4.23
C THR A 63 -8.29 -6.10 -3.25
N VAL A 64 -7.62 -5.06 -3.73
CA VAL A 64 -7.26 -3.89 -2.92
C VAL A 64 -7.72 -2.62 -3.61
N GLU A 65 -8.38 -1.76 -2.83
CA GLU A 65 -8.78 -0.43 -3.24
C GLU A 65 -7.74 0.59 -2.76
N THR A 66 -7.60 1.67 -3.52
CA THR A 66 -6.63 2.73 -3.23
C THR A 66 -7.32 4.07 -3.39
N GLY A 67 -7.19 4.93 -2.39
CA GLY A 67 -7.55 6.34 -2.46
C GLY A 67 -6.38 7.23 -2.05
N SER A 68 -6.47 8.50 -2.41
CA SER A 68 -5.46 9.53 -2.10
C SER A 68 -6.15 10.86 -1.85
N GLY A 69 -5.69 11.60 -0.85
CA GLY A 69 -6.27 12.89 -0.48
C GLY A 69 -5.33 13.67 0.43
N LEU A 70 -5.69 14.92 0.74
CA LEU A 70 -4.88 15.79 1.60
C LEU A 70 -5.02 15.46 3.08
N ASN A 71 -6.03 14.66 3.41
CA ASN A 71 -6.25 14.10 4.73
C ASN A 71 -6.84 12.69 4.58
N TRP A 72 -6.84 11.95 5.69
CA TRP A 72 -7.30 10.56 5.70
C TRP A 72 -8.76 10.42 5.24
N ASN A 73 -9.65 11.35 5.61
CA ASN A 73 -11.06 11.30 5.21
C ASN A 73 -11.29 11.48 3.70
N GLU A 74 -10.36 12.13 2.99
CA GLU A 74 -10.39 12.24 1.52
C GLU A 74 -9.75 11.03 0.82
N ALA A 75 -8.84 10.33 1.51
CA ALA A 75 -8.12 9.18 0.97
C ALA A 75 -8.85 7.85 1.18
N HIS A 76 -9.82 7.81 2.09
CA HIS A 76 -10.70 6.67 2.39
C HIS A 76 -11.93 6.71 1.48
#